data_AF-A0A8K0G8C6-F1
#
_entry.id   AF-A0A8K0G8C6-F1
#
_cell.length_a   1.000
_cell.length_b   1.000
_cell.length_c   1.000
_cell.angle_alpha   90.00
_cell.angle_beta   90.00
_cell.angle_gamma   90.00
#
_symmetry.space_group_name_H-M   'P 1'
#
loop_
_entity.id
_entity.type
_entity.pdbx_description
1 polymer ?
#
loop_
_entity_poly.entity_id
_entity_poly.type
_entity_poly.pdbx_seq_one_letter_code
_entity_poly.pdbx_strand_id
1 'polypeptide(L)'
;LKYRAGYALGWGDRYLDDPQEKRQLRLVGFKVFPTPSCEKIFEHFRHYMLPPGTICAGWSRNTCYGDSGGPLFVNLGTPKNRKYFQIGNEKPLSIFV
;
A
#
# COMPACT_ATOMS: atom_id res chain seq x y z
N LEU A 1 0.82 -9.51 14.00
CA LEU A 1 1.36 -8.36 13.23
C LEU A 1 1.71 -7.23 14.19
N LYS A 2 2.92 -6.69 14.08
CA LYS A 2 3.44 -5.62 14.96
C LYS A 2 2.83 -4.24 14.65
N TYR A 3 2.21 -4.08 13.49
CA TYR A 3 1.60 -2.85 12.99
C TYR A 3 0.26 -3.16 12.31
N ARG A 4 -0.67 -2.21 12.37
CA ARG A 4 -2.04 -2.33 11.81
C ARG A 4 -2.36 -1.28 10.74
N ALA A 5 -1.52 -0.25 10.62
CA ALA A 5 -1.69 0.84 9.68
C ALA A 5 -0.40 1.06 8.89
N GLY A 6 -0.54 1.23 7.58
CA GLY A 6 0.54 1.58 6.66
C GLY A 6 0.18 2.82 5.84
N TYR A 7 1.17 3.43 5.22
CA TYR A 7 1.01 4.63 4.42
C TYR A 7 1.76 4.48 3.11
N ALA A 8 1.10 4.70 1.98
CA ALA A 8 1.79 4.88 0.72
C ALA A 8 1.80 6.36 0.34
N LEU A 9 2.87 6.74 -0.35
CA LEU A 9 3.11 8.08 -0.85
C LEU A 9 3.33 8.01 -2.36
N GLY A 10 2.79 8.96 -3.11
CA GLY A 10 3.03 9.02 -4.55
C GLY A 10 2.37 10.20 -5.25
N TRP A 11 2.63 10.27 -6.55
CA TRP A 11 2.12 11.31 -7.47
C TRP A 11 1.21 10.70 -8.55
N GLY A 12 0.69 9.49 -8.30
CA GLY A 12 -0.14 8.77 -9.24
C GLY A 12 -1.43 9.50 -9.64
N ASP A 13 -1.86 9.18 -10.85
CA ASP A 13 -3.01 9.74 -11.54
C ASP A 13 -4.31 9.13 -11.02
N ARG A 14 -5.12 9.95 -10.32
CA ARG A 14 -6.48 9.56 -9.93
C ARG A 14 -7.42 9.49 -11.12
N TYR A 15 -7.20 10.38 -12.08
CA TYR A 15 -7.90 10.46 -13.35
C TYR A 15 -6.85 10.57 -14.44
N LEU A 16 -6.96 9.73 -15.46
CA LEU A 16 -6.22 9.91 -16.70
C LEU A 16 -6.62 11.32 -17.20
N ASP A 17 -5.63 12.21 -17.35
CA ASP A 17 -5.74 13.55 -17.95
C ASP A 17 -5.96 14.79 -17.04
N ASP A 18 -5.69 14.73 -15.72
CA ASP A 18 -5.53 15.98 -14.91
C ASP A 18 -4.04 16.32 -14.65
N PRO A 19 -3.44 17.25 -15.43
CA PRO A 19 -2.04 17.64 -15.27
C PRO A 19 -1.76 18.48 -14.01
N GLN A 20 -2.77 19.05 -13.34
CA GLN A 20 -2.58 19.78 -12.09
C GLN A 20 -2.40 18.83 -10.90
N GLU A 21 -3.00 17.64 -10.98
CA GLU A 21 -2.97 16.65 -9.92
C GLU A 21 -1.54 16.12 -9.61
N LYS A 22 -0.64 16.11 -10.60
CA LYS A 22 0.73 15.58 -10.50
C LYS A 22 1.71 16.43 -9.68
N ARG A 23 1.36 17.64 -9.29
CA ARG A 23 2.32 18.60 -8.70
C ARG A 23 2.51 18.45 -7.20
N GLN A 24 1.65 17.70 -6.52
CA GLN A 24 1.67 17.55 -5.07
C GLN A 24 1.78 16.08 -4.69
N LEU A 25 2.74 15.77 -3.80
CA LEU A 25 2.87 14.44 -3.22
C LEU A 25 1.65 14.15 -2.35
N ARG A 26 1.08 12.96 -2.51
CA ARG A 26 -0.12 12.54 -1.78
C ARG A 26 0.21 11.37 -0.88
N LEU A 27 -0.58 11.24 0.18
CA LEU A 27 -0.52 10.14 1.14
C LEU A 27 -1.88 9.46 1.23
N VAL A 28 -1.88 8.14 1.26
CA VAL A 28 -3.05 7.33 1.59
C VAL A 28 -2.71 6.37 2.73
N GLY A 29 -3.64 6.22 3.67
CA GLY A 29 -3.53 5.30 4.79
C GLY A 29 -4.24 3.98 4.48
N PHE A 30 -3.58 2.88 4.82
CA PHE A 30 -4.06 1.51 4.61
C PHE A 30 -4.16 0.75 5.93
N LYS A 31 -5.03 -0.26 5.98
CA LYS A 31 -4.92 -1.32 6.97
C LYS A 31 -3.98 -2.40 6.45
N VAL A 32 -3.06 -2.85 7.31
CA VAL A 32 -2.18 -3.98 6.99
C VAL A 32 -2.81 -5.27 7.49
N PHE A 33 -2.84 -6.28 6.64
CA PHE A 33 -3.44 -7.58 6.92
C PHE A 33 -2.38 -8.67 7.13
N PRO A 34 -2.67 -9.67 7.98
CA PRO A 34 -1.88 -10.90 8.02
C PRO A 34 -1.91 -11.60 6.66
N THR A 35 -0.76 -12.14 6.22
CA THR A 35 -0.64 -12.91 4.96
C THR A 35 -1.71 -14.00 4.82
N PRO A 36 -2.00 -14.85 5.84
CA PRO A 36 -3.02 -15.88 5.70
C PRO A 36 -4.44 -15.34 5.49
N SER A 37 -4.73 -14.12 5.99
CA SER A 37 -6.02 -13.47 5.74
C SER A 37 -6.10 -12.93 4.32
N CYS A 38 -4.97 -12.48 3.77
CA CYS A 38 -4.88 -11.99 2.41
C CYS A 38 -4.97 -13.13 1.39
N GLU A 39 -4.28 -14.24 1.63
CA GLU A 39 -4.35 -15.44 0.77
C GLU A 39 -5.79 -15.87 0.51
N LYS A 40 -6.63 -15.91 1.55
CA LYS A 40 -8.07 -16.22 1.42
C LYS A 40 -8.85 -15.26 0.51
N ILE A 41 -8.50 -13.98 0.50
CA ILE A 41 -9.13 -12.98 -0.39
C ILE A 41 -8.70 -13.27 -1.83
N PHE A 42 -7.41 -13.57 -2.03
CA PHE A 42 -6.86 -13.81 -3.35
C PHE A 42 -7.19 -15.18 -3.92
N GLU A 43 -7.52 -16.18 -3.10
CA GLU A 43 -8.06 -17.49 -3.51
C GLU A 43 -9.33 -17.35 -4.39
N HIS A 44 -10.09 -16.27 -4.24
CA HIS A 44 -11.29 -16.01 -5.05
C HIS A 44 -10.94 -15.59 -6.49
N PHE A 45 -9.73 -15.09 -6.72
CA PHE A 45 -9.23 -14.75 -8.05
C PHE A 45 -8.57 -16.00 -8.65
N ARG A 46 -9.30 -16.73 -9.50
CA ARG A 46 -8.78 -17.94 -10.16
C ARG A 46 -7.40 -17.65 -10.78
N HIS A 47 -6.44 -18.53 -10.49
CA HIS A 47 -5.04 -18.48 -10.97
C HIS A 47 -4.14 -17.39 -10.36
N TYR A 48 -4.55 -16.72 -9.28
CA TYR A 48 -3.67 -15.80 -8.56
C TYR A 48 -3.13 -16.41 -7.27
N MET A 49 -1.81 -16.64 -7.21
CA MET A 49 -1.10 -16.98 -5.98
C MET A 49 -0.33 -15.76 -5.50
N LEU A 50 -0.49 -15.39 -4.22
CA LEU A 50 0.30 -14.32 -3.63
C LEU A 50 1.77 -14.73 -3.62
N PRO A 51 2.68 -13.92 -4.21
CA PRO A 51 4.10 -14.21 -4.16
C PRO A 51 4.60 -14.27 -2.70
N PRO A 52 5.59 -15.13 -2.39
CA PRO A 52 6.25 -15.11 -1.10
C PRO A 52 6.81 -13.72 -0.77
N GLY A 53 6.73 -13.30 0.49
CA GLY A 53 7.19 -11.98 0.93
C GLY A 53 6.20 -10.83 0.69
N THR A 54 5.02 -11.12 0.14
CA THR A 54 3.99 -10.10 -0.08
C THR A 54 3.38 -9.59 1.22
N ILE A 55 3.29 -8.26 1.35
CA ILE A 55 2.55 -7.53 2.36
C ILE A 55 1.23 -7.06 1.75
N CYS A 56 0.13 -7.44 2.38
CA CYS A 56 -1.18 -6.99 1.97
C CYS A 56 -1.61 -5.78 2.79
N ALA A 57 -1.89 -4.68 2.10
CA ALA A 57 -2.42 -3.47 2.70
C ALA A 57 -3.55 -2.91 1.83
N GLY A 58 -4.68 -2.59 2.44
CA GLY A 58 -5.87 -2.16 1.70
C GLY A 58 -6.85 -1.41 2.58
N TRP A 59 -7.66 -0.55 1.97
CA TRP A 59 -8.78 0.14 2.61
C TRP A 59 -9.79 0.60 1.55
N SER A 60 -10.75 1.45 1.92
CA SER A 60 -11.69 2.07 0.97
C SER A 60 -11.04 3.08 0.01
N ARG A 61 -9.75 3.39 0.20
CA ARG A 61 -8.93 4.26 -0.67
C ARG A 61 -7.70 3.47 -1.07
N ASN A 62 -7.33 3.55 -2.34
CA ASN A 62 -6.26 2.76 -2.95
C ASN A 62 -5.19 3.64 -3.60
N THR A 63 -4.09 3.00 -3.98
CA THR A 63 -3.07 3.57 -4.86
C THR A 63 -3.63 3.78 -6.27
N CYS A 64 -3.03 4.72 -7.00
CA CYS A 64 -3.46 5.13 -8.32
C CYS A 64 -2.40 4.78 -9.38
N TYR A 65 -2.75 4.93 -10.67
CA TYR A 65 -1.80 4.67 -11.76
C TYR A 65 -0.57 5.57 -11.61
N GLY A 66 0.63 4.99 -11.65
CA GLY A 66 1.88 5.73 -11.45
C GLY A 66 2.39 5.80 -10.02
N ASP A 67 1.66 5.24 -9.04
CA ASP A 67 2.20 5.02 -7.68
C ASP A 67 3.07 3.74 -7.58
N SER A 68 3.10 2.91 -8.64
CA SER A 68 3.87 1.66 -8.65
C SER A 68 5.36 1.85 -8.46
N GLY A 69 5.92 1.01 -7.61
CA GLY A 69 7.29 1.16 -7.09
C GLY A 69 7.40 2.12 -5.90
N GLY A 70 6.32 2.85 -5.56
CA GLY A 70 6.29 3.76 -4.43
C GLY A 70 6.37 3.04 -3.07
N PRO A 71 6.94 3.68 -2.05
CA PRO A 71 7.18 3.04 -0.75
C PRO A 71 5.91 2.91 0.12
N LEU A 72 5.79 1.78 0.81
CA LEU A 72 4.86 1.57 1.93
C LEU A 72 5.60 1.74 3.25
N PHE A 73 5.13 2.68 4.07
CA PHE A 73 5.68 2.97 5.39
C PHE A 73 4.79 2.51 6.53
N VAL A 74 5.39 2.13 7.66
CA VAL A 74 4.69 1.91 8.93
C VAL A 74 5.35 2.68 10.05
N ASN A 75 4.54 3.19 10.98
CA ASN A 75 5.05 3.82 12.19
C ASN A 75 5.33 2.75 13.25
N LEU A 76 6.59 2.61 13.66
CA LEU A 76 7.03 1.72 14.75
C LEU A 76 7.52 2.51 15.98
N GLY A 77 7.38 3.83 15.96
CA GLY A 77 7.70 4.71 17.09
C GLY A 77 6.57 4.81 18.11
N THR A 78 6.74 5.71 19.09
CA THR A 78 5.72 6.03 20.09
C THR A 78 4.92 7.26 19.66
N PRO A 79 3.77 7.57 20.30
CA PRO A 79 3.03 8.80 20.00
C PRO A 79 3.87 10.08 20.15
N LYS A 80 4.85 10.09 21.07
CA LYS A 80 5.76 11.22 21.32
C LYS A 80 7.01 11.21 20.43
N ASN A 81 7.39 10.06 19.86
CA ASN A 81 8.56 9.92 19.00
C ASN A 81 8.25 8.95 17.86
N ARG A 82 7.64 9.46 16.80
CA ARG A 82 7.23 8.66 15.63
C ARG A 82 8.45 8.29 14.80
N LYS A 83 8.52 7.04 14.36
CA LYS A 83 9.59 6.53 13.49
C LYS A 83 8.94 5.70 12.39
N TYR A 84 9.13 6.13 11.15
CA TYR A 84 8.55 5.48 9.99
C TYR A 84 9.61 4.62 9.29
N PHE A 85 9.21 3.41 8.94
CA PHE A 85 10.06 2.43 8.26
C PHE A 85 9.37 1.99 6.99
N GLN A 86 10.12 1.96 5.90
CA GLN A 86 9.66 1.34 4.66
C GLN A 86 9.68 -0.17 4.84
N ILE A 87 8.58 -0.83 4.49
CA ILE A 87 8.42 -2.28 4.64
C ILE A 87 8.13 -3.00 3.33
N GLY A 88 7.84 -2.27 2.26
CA GLY A 88 7.60 -2.82 0.94
C GLY A 88 7.37 -1.70 -0.07
N ASN A 89 7.20 -2.08 -1.32
CA ASN A 89 6.94 -1.21 -2.46
C ASN A 89 5.62 -1.59 -3.12
N GLU A 90 4.91 -0.59 -3.63
CA GLU A 90 3.64 -0.78 -4.33
C GLU A 90 3.84 -1.60 -5.60
N LYS A 91 2.99 -2.59 -5.77
CA LYS A 91 2.77 -3.36 -6.98
C LYS A 91 1.33 -3.16 -7.45
N PRO A 92 1.05 -3.43 -8.73
CA PRO A 92 -0.32 -3.36 -9.26
C PRO A 92 -1.32 -4.09 -8.36
N LEU A 93 -2.55 -3.55 -8.29
CA LEU A 93 -3.66 -4.04 -7.45
C LEU A 93 -3.53 -3.72 -5.95
N SER A 94 -2.74 -2.70 -5.57
CA SER A 94 -2.49 -2.30 -4.17
C SER A 94 -1.93 -3.44 -3.31
N ILE A 95 -1.13 -4.28 -3.95
CA ILE A 95 -0.36 -5.35 -3.31
C ILE A 95 1.04 -4.77 -3.05
N PHE A 96 1.65 -5.03 -1.90
CA PHE A 96 2.98 -4.51 -1.59
C PHE A 96 3.97 -5.65 -1.44
N VAL A 97 5.18 -5.50 -1.98
CA VAL A 97 6.27 -6.50 -1.88
C VAL A 97 7.53 -5.85 -1.34
#